data_AF-A0AA43EQ12-F1
#
_entry.id   AF-A0AA43EQ12-F1
#
_cell.length_a   1.000
_cell.length_b   1.000
_cell.length_c   1.000
_cell.angle_alpha   90.00
_cell.angle_beta   90.00
_cell.angle_gamma   90.00
#
_symmetry.space_group_name_H-M   'P 1'
#
loop_
_entity.id
_entity.type
_entity.pdbx_description
1 polymer ?
#
loop_
_entity_poly.entity_id
_entity_poly.type
_entity_poly.pdbx_seq_one_letter_code
_entity_poly.pdbx_strand_id
1 'polypeptide(L)'
;MRQHEDAPGQIGFGNTELLGLVVPKSWDWGSGRIGFGPLVTFRGDSRVFRDEWEYGFASAVINAQGPWFYGVSFTQSWRGIRPTALPPGNQPTNSLGIAPFLNYRLGRGWYVGNGDRVALYD
;
A
#
# COMPACT_ATOMS: atom_id res chain seq x y z
N MET A 1 7.34 -5.66 4.25
CA MET A 1 6.79 -6.48 5.36
C MET A 1 6.43 -5.53 6.48
N ARG A 2 5.15 -5.37 6.79
CA ARG A 2 4.71 -4.61 7.97
C ARG A 2 4.59 -5.63 9.12
N GLN A 3 5.24 -5.37 10.25
CA GLN A 3 5.08 -6.16 11.47
C GLN A 3 3.95 -5.51 12.28
N HIS A 4 2.89 -6.25 12.56
CA HIS A 4 1.88 -5.87 13.55
C HIS A 4 1.94 -6.89 14.69
N GLU A 5 1.92 -6.38 15.93
CA GLU A 5 1.68 -7.20 17.12
C GLU A 5 0.20 -7.07 17.48
N ASP A 6 -0.53 -8.19 17.50
CA ASP A 6 -1.88 -8.27 18.07
C ASP A 6 -1.97 -9.46 19.02
N ALA A 7 -2.57 -9.22 20.20
CA ALA A 7 -2.69 -10.07 21.39
C ALA A 7 -1.38 -10.69 21.94
N PRO A 8 -1.14 -10.69 23.28
CA PRO A 8 0.13 -11.14 23.83
C PRO A 8 0.44 -12.60 23.44
N GLY A 9 1.53 -12.80 22.69
CA GLY A 9 2.14 -14.12 22.46
C GLY A 9 1.97 -14.74 21.07
N GLN A 10 1.32 -14.08 20.11
CA GLN A 10 1.23 -14.60 18.73
C GLN A 10 2.17 -13.84 17.79
N ILE A 11 3.08 -14.58 17.14
CA ILE A 11 4.00 -14.06 16.12
C ILE A 11 3.57 -14.67 14.79
N GLY A 12 3.34 -13.83 13.80
CA GLY A 12 2.95 -14.25 12.45
C GLY A 12 3.32 -13.20 11.42
N PHE A 13 3.43 -13.61 10.16
CA PHE A 13 3.64 -12.67 9.08
C PHE A 13 2.32 -12.01 8.70
N GLY A 14 2.33 -10.68 8.63
CA GLY A 14 1.23 -9.94 8.04
C GLY A 14 1.13 -10.13 6.54
N ASN A 15 -0.01 -9.73 5.98
CA ASN A 15 -0.21 -9.67 4.54
C ASN A 15 0.94 -8.88 3.89
N THR A 16 1.47 -9.41 2.80
CA THR A 16 2.56 -8.79 2.04
C THR A 16 2.01 -8.23 0.74
N GLU A 17 2.31 -6.97 0.45
CA GLU A 17 1.88 -6.28 -0.76
C GLU A 17 3.03 -6.24 -1.78
N LEU A 18 2.74 -6.60 -3.03
CA LEU A 18 3.60 -6.40 -4.18
C LEU A 18 2.86 -5.53 -5.20
N LEU A 19 3.45 -4.39 -5.55
CA LEU A 19 2.94 -3.49 -6.57
C LEU A 19 3.99 -3.19 -7.62
N GLY A 20 3.54 -2.99 -8.86
CA GLY A 20 4.36 -2.51 -9.97
C GLY A 20 3.73 -1.26 -10.55
N LEU A 21 4.51 -0.18 -10.70
CA LEU A 21 4.04 1.08 -11.27
C LEU A 21 4.67 1.33 -12.64
N VAL A 22 3.83 1.49 -13.65
CA VAL A 22 4.21 2.00 -14.97
C VAL A 22 4.03 3.51 -14.97
N VAL A 23 5.04 4.23 -15.45
CA VAL A 23 5.01 5.69 -15.61
C VAL A 23 4.96 6.01 -17.10
N PRO A 24 3.82 6.46 -17.65
CA PRO A 24 3.77 6.97 -19.01
C PRO A 24 4.67 8.19 -19.15
N LYS A 25 5.45 8.28 -20.23
CA LYS A 25 6.34 9.42 -20.49
C LYS A 25 5.59 10.76 -20.52
N SER A 26 4.35 10.78 -21.01
CA SER A 26 3.50 11.98 -21.04
C SER A 26 3.06 12.45 -19.65
N TRP A 27 3.20 11.61 -18.61
CA TRP A 27 2.85 11.90 -17.23
C TRP A 27 4.09 12.08 -16.34
N ASP A 28 5.27 12.20 -16.95
CA ASP A 28 6.51 12.61 -16.31
C ASP A 28 6.83 14.04 -16.78
N TRP A 29 6.80 15.00 -15.85
CA TRP A 29 7.11 16.41 -16.12
C TRP A 29 8.51 16.81 -15.60
N GLY A 30 9.39 15.83 -15.36
CA GLY A 30 10.77 16.02 -14.95
C GLY A 30 10.92 16.21 -13.45
N SER A 31 10.24 17.21 -12.87
CA SER A 31 10.22 17.42 -11.41
C SER A 31 9.21 16.52 -10.69
N GLY A 32 8.34 15.83 -11.41
CA GLY A 32 7.39 14.89 -10.84
C GLY A 32 6.81 13.95 -11.87
N ARG A 33 6.07 12.95 -11.41
CA ARG A 33 5.48 11.91 -12.25
C ARG A 33 4.29 11.24 -11.60
N ILE A 34 3.44 10.63 -12.44
CA ILE A 34 2.37 9.74 -12.02
C ILE A 34 2.67 8.32 -12.51
N GLY A 35 2.63 7.35 -11.60
CA GLY A 35 2.73 5.94 -11.91
C GLY A 35 1.48 5.19 -11.46
N PHE A 36 1.14 4.11 -12.16
CA PHE A 36 0.04 3.23 -11.79
C PHE A 36 0.28 1.79 -12.24
N GLY A 37 -0.42 0.84 -11.63
CA GLY A 37 -0.36 -0.54 -12.07
C GLY A 37 -0.99 -1.53 -11.08
N PRO A 38 -0.70 -2.82 -11.25
CA PRO A 38 -1.32 -3.86 -10.44
C PRO A 38 -0.75 -3.88 -9.02
N LEU A 39 -1.61 -4.31 -8.09
CA LEU A 39 -1.29 -4.65 -6.71
C LEU A 39 -1.71 -6.10 -6.47
N VAL A 40 -0.87 -6.87 -5.79
CA VAL A 40 -1.20 -8.21 -5.30
C VAL A 40 -0.84 -8.27 -3.83
N THR A 41 -1.80 -8.69 -3.02
CA THR A 41 -1.61 -8.94 -1.59
C THR A 41 -1.56 -10.44 -1.36
N PHE A 42 -0.42 -10.91 -0.86
CA PHE A 42 -0.21 -12.30 -0.47
C PHE A 42 -0.84 -12.59 0.88
N ARG A 43 -1.21 -13.86 1.06
CA ARG A 43 -1.81 -14.40 2.28
C ARG A 43 -0.86 -14.24 3.47
N GLY A 44 -1.39 -13.77 4.59
CA GLY A 44 -0.69 -13.74 5.88
C GLY A 44 -0.91 -15.02 6.69
N ASP A 45 -0.32 -15.09 7.88
CA ASP A 45 -0.61 -16.15 8.85
C ASP A 45 -2.04 -15.99 9.38
N SER A 46 -2.89 -17.01 9.24
CA SER A 46 -4.30 -16.99 9.65
C SER A 46 -4.53 -16.71 11.14
N ARG A 47 -3.49 -16.83 11.97
CA ARG A 47 -3.55 -16.56 13.42
C ARG A 47 -3.42 -15.08 13.75
N VAL A 48 -2.82 -14.29 12.86
CA VAL A 48 -2.51 -12.87 13.09
C VAL A 48 -3.11 -11.97 11.99
N PHE A 49 -3.38 -12.51 10.80
CA PHE A 49 -3.84 -11.78 9.63
C PHE A 49 -4.78 -12.60 8.74
N ARG A 50 -5.29 -11.99 7.67
CA ARG A 50 -6.21 -12.64 6.73
C ARG A 50 -5.45 -13.59 5.80
N ASP A 51 -5.79 -14.89 5.83
CA ASP A 51 -5.27 -15.93 4.91
C ASP A 51 -5.97 -15.87 3.54
N GLU A 52 -5.91 -14.71 2.89
CA GLU A 52 -6.60 -14.47 1.62
C GLU A 52 -5.76 -13.70 0.62
N TRP A 53 -5.92 -14.04 -0.65
CA TRP A 53 -5.33 -13.28 -1.74
C TRP A 53 -6.17 -12.05 -2.00
N GLU A 54 -5.51 -10.94 -2.27
CA GLU A 54 -6.18 -9.76 -2.81
C GLU A 54 -5.49 -9.32 -4.09
N TYR A 55 -6.29 -8.82 -5.02
CA TYR A 55 -5.83 -8.25 -6.28
C TYR A 55 -6.31 -6.83 -6.34
N GLY A 56 -5.52 -5.95 -6.90
CA GLY A 56 -5.77 -4.53 -6.77
C GLY A 56 -5.10 -3.67 -7.81
N PHE A 57 -5.30 -2.38 -7.60
CA PHE A 57 -4.72 -1.30 -8.34
C PHE A 57 -3.94 -0.41 -7.38
N ALA A 58 -2.76 0.02 -7.80
CA ALA A 58 -1.95 1.01 -7.11
C ALA A 58 -1.67 2.19 -8.04
N SER A 59 -1.63 3.39 -7.48
CA SER A 59 -1.09 4.56 -8.16
C SER A 59 -0.31 5.45 -7.20
N ALA A 60 0.59 6.26 -7.73
CA ALA A 60 1.32 7.25 -6.97
C ALA A 60 1.57 8.48 -7.82
N VAL A 61 1.44 9.65 -7.21
CA VAL A 61 1.92 10.91 -7.75
C VAL A 61 3.04 11.41 -6.87
N ILE A 62 4.16 11.80 -7.47
CA ILE A 62 5.34 12.28 -6.76
C ILE A 62 5.82 13.59 -7.37
N ASN A 63 6.35 14.48 -6.55
CA ASN A 63 7.01 15.72 -6.94
C ASN A 63 8.31 15.89 -6.14
N ALA A 64 9.26 16.56 -6.78
CA ALA A 64 10.55 16.90 -6.23
C ALA A 64 10.82 18.41 -6.41
N GLN A 65 11.15 19.09 -5.31
CA GLN A 65 11.54 20.50 -5.33
C GLN A 65 12.71 20.73 -4.37
N GLY A 66 13.91 20.99 -4.93
CA GLY A 66 15.13 21.13 -4.15
C GLY A 66 15.44 19.86 -3.34
N PRO A 67 15.57 19.93 -2.01
CA PRO A 67 15.78 18.75 -1.17
C PRO A 67 14.49 17.97 -0.85
N TRP A 68 13.31 18.46 -1.23
CA TRP A 68 12.03 17.87 -0.85
C TRP A 68 11.50 16.91 -1.92
N PHE A 69 10.96 15.78 -1.47
CA PHE A 69 10.23 14.80 -2.28
C PHE A 69 8.89 14.52 -1.59
N TYR A 70 7.79 14.73 -2.28
CA TYR A 70 6.47 14.60 -1.68
C TYR A 70 5.45 14.07 -2.67
N GLY A 71 4.34 13.55 -2.16
CA GLY A 71 3.33 12.96 -3.00
C GLY A 71 2.25 12.24 -2.22
N VAL A 72 1.45 11.51 -2.97
CA VAL A 72 0.44 10.62 -2.40
C VAL A 72 0.45 9.30 -3.17
N SER A 73 0.34 8.21 -2.44
CA SER A 73 0.08 6.89 -2.97
C SER A 73 -1.35 6.47 -2.69
N PHE A 74 -1.90 5.73 -3.62
CA PHE A 74 -3.25 5.21 -3.60
C PHE A 74 -3.19 3.71 -3.87
N THR A 75 -3.96 2.94 -3.09
CA THR A 75 -4.14 1.51 -3.31
C THR A 75 -5.62 1.15 -3.15
N GLN A 76 -6.08 0.25 -3.99
CA GLN A 76 -7.39 -0.37 -3.88
C GLN A 76 -7.23 -1.86 -4.15
N SER A 77 -7.60 -2.71 -3.20
CA SER A 77 -7.57 -4.16 -3.36
C SER A 77 -8.96 -4.75 -3.20
N TRP A 78 -9.18 -5.90 -3.83
CA TRP A 78 -10.39 -6.70 -3.71
C TRP A 78 -9.99 -8.12 -3.31
N ARG A 79 -10.75 -8.69 -2.37
CA ARG A 79 -10.50 -10.04 -1.88
C ARG A 79 -10.81 -11.05 -2.99
N GLY A 80 -9.93 -12.04 -3.15
CA GLY A 80 -10.07 -13.12 -4.13
C GLY A 80 -11.09 -14.21 -3.74
N ILE A 81 -11.96 -13.94 -2.77
CA ILE A 81 -12.98 -14.89 -2.29
C ILE A 81 -14.29 -14.74 -3.06
N ARG A 82 -15.03 -15.83 -3.24
CA ARG A 82 -16.37 -15.78 -3.82
C ARG A 82 -17.33 -15.15 -2.81
N PRO A 83 -18.14 -14.14 -3.19
CA PRO A 83 -19.12 -13.52 -2.29
C PRO A 83 -20.10 -14.51 -1.65
N THR A 84 -20.41 -15.61 -2.35
CA THR A 84 -21.32 -16.67 -1.89
C THR A 84 -20.67 -17.66 -0.91
N ALA A 85 -19.36 -17.59 -0.70
CA ALA A 85 -18.64 -18.43 0.25
C ALA A 85 -18.51 -17.78 1.65
N LEU A 86 -19.00 -16.55 1.80
CA LEU A 86 -18.98 -15.83 3.08
C LEU A 86 -20.14 -16.28 3.97
N PRO A 87 -19.90 -16.59 5.25
CA PRO A 87 -20.97 -16.81 6.22
C PRO A 87 -21.92 -15.60 6.27
N PRO A 88 -23.22 -15.79 6.51
CA PRO A 88 -24.17 -14.69 6.67
C PRO A 88 -23.66 -13.72 7.75
N GLY A 89 -23.54 -12.44 7.41
CA GLY A 89 -23.03 -11.38 8.30
C GLY A 89 -21.58 -10.96 8.06
N ASN A 90 -20.79 -11.72 7.30
CA ASN A 90 -19.46 -11.28 6.88
C ASN A 90 -19.54 -10.50 5.57
N GLN A 91 -19.33 -9.19 5.63
CA GLN A 91 -19.21 -8.36 4.44
C GLN A 91 -17.78 -8.43 3.87
N PRO A 92 -17.61 -8.51 2.54
CA PRO A 92 -16.29 -8.36 1.92
C PRO A 92 -15.87 -6.89 1.99
N THR A 93 -15.24 -6.48 3.10
CA THR A 93 -14.55 -5.18 3.13
C THR A 93 -13.31 -5.25 2.26
N ASN A 94 -13.23 -4.33 1.30
CA ASN A 94 -12.13 -4.19 0.35
C ASN A 94 -11.23 -3.06 0.84
N SER A 95 -9.91 -3.26 0.82
CA SER A 95 -8.99 -2.26 1.36
C SER A 95 -8.78 -1.11 0.38
N LEU A 96 -9.01 0.10 0.88
CA LEU A 96 -8.63 1.37 0.24
C LEU A 96 -7.51 1.99 1.09
N GLY A 97 -6.42 2.36 0.43
CA GLY A 97 -5.31 3.04 1.09
C GLY A 97 -4.98 4.36 0.42
N ILE A 98 -4.91 5.42 1.22
CA ILE A 98 -4.40 6.74 0.81
C ILE A 98 -3.25 7.09 1.74
N ALA A 99 -2.03 7.15 1.21
CA ALA A 99 -0.83 7.41 1.99
C ALA A 99 -0.07 8.62 1.42
N PRO A 100 -0.25 9.81 2.03
CA PRO A 100 0.58 10.96 1.72
C PRO A 100 2.00 10.76 2.29
N PHE A 101 3.00 11.25 1.57
CA PHE A 101 4.37 11.22 2.04
C PHE A 101 5.11 12.53 1.78
N LEU A 102 6.06 12.81 2.66
CA LEU A 102 7.00 13.91 2.60
C LEU A 102 8.37 13.42 3.08
N ASN A 103 9.37 13.57 2.21
CA ASN A 103 10.76 13.20 2.46
C ASN A 103 11.68 14.40 2.22
N TYR A 104 12.65 14.58 3.11
CA TYR A 104 13.74 15.55 2.98
C TYR A 104 15.05 14.82 2.72
N ARG A 105 15.79 15.26 1.70
CA ARG A 105 17.11 14.72 1.35
C ARG A 105 18.21 15.41 2.16
N LEU A 106 18.89 14.63 3.01
CA LEU A 106 20.02 15.07 3.83
C LEU A 106 21.35 15.13 3.03
N GLY A 107 21.37 14.52 1.85
CA GLY A 107 22.55 14.39 1.00
C GLY A 107 23.16 12.99 1.04
N ARG A 108 24.02 12.66 0.08
CA ARG A 108 24.73 11.36 -0.01
C ARG A 108 23.79 10.13 0.00
N GLY A 109 22.58 10.28 -0.53
CA GLY A 109 21.57 9.21 -0.60
C GLY A 109 20.71 9.04 0.67
N TRP A 110 20.90 9.85 1.70
CA TRP A 110 20.10 9.77 2.93
C TRP A 110 18.86 10.65 2.89
N TYR A 111 17.77 10.13 3.47
CA TYR A 111 16.46 10.77 3.54
C TYR A 111 15.84 10.62 4.92
N VAL A 112 15.03 11.60 5.32
CA VAL A 112 14.14 11.52 6.47
C VAL A 112 12.72 11.84 6.02
N GLY A 113 11.71 11.14 6.53
CA GLY A 113 10.31 11.34 6.13
C GLY A 113 9.30 10.77 7.09
N ASN A 114 8.02 10.95 6.80
CA ASN A 114 6.90 10.65 7.71
C ASN A 114 6.57 9.15 7.88
N GLY A 115 7.32 8.25 7.23
CA GLY A 115 7.03 6.82 7.17
C GLY A 115 5.74 6.50 6.40
N ASP A 116 5.54 5.24 6.04
CA ASP A 116 4.31 4.80 5.37
C ASP A 116 3.15 4.78 6.37
N ARG A 117 2.21 5.72 6.25
CA ARG A 117 0.92 5.68 6.97
C ARG A 117 -0.21 5.67 5.96
N VAL A 118 -0.94 4.56 5.93
CA VAL A 118 -2.16 4.41 5.14
C VAL A 118 -3.33 4.93 5.97
N ALA A 119 -4.06 5.92 5.44
CA ALA A 119 -5.39 6.23 5.97
C ALA A 119 -6.32 5.08 5.58
N LEU A 120 -6.83 4.36 6.58
CA LEU A 120 -7.85 3.33 6.43
C LEU A 120 -9.23 3.99 6.53
N TYR A 121 -10.17 3.58 5.67
CA TYR A 121 -11.56 3.97 5.73
C TYR A 121 -12.40 2.70 5.90
N ASP A 122 -13.29 2.68 6.89
CA ASP A 122 -14.22 1.58 7.19
C ASP A 122 -15.50 1.67 6.35
#